data_AF-A0A3M7TIX0-F1
#
_entry.id   AF-A0A3M7TIX0-F1
#
_cell.length_a   1.000
_cell.length_b   1.000
_cell.length_c   1.000
_cell.angle_alpha   90.00
_cell.angle_beta   90.00
_cell.angle_gamma   90.00
#
_symmetry.space_group_name_H-M   'P 1'
#
loop_
_entity.id
_entity.type
_entity.pdbx_description
1 polymer ?
#
loop_
_entity_poly.entity_id
_entity_poly.type
_entity_poly.pdbx_seq_one_letter_code
_entity_poly.pdbx_strand_id
1 'polypeptide(L)'
;MKIIIISTLIILLNSCQDKKTFDKPINQNEVITMNQVTTDYDTLINRVRFKGNIDAYDELFYSFMDSNEAERTDSLMIYSKIMAEKFDYEKAYIDYITALCEKNNIKFDFSDFSTIHIALMDNVSKKLAEDWLTNMLEKKVITQQQYDSVKK
;
A
#
# COMPACT_ATOMS: atom_id res chain seq x y z
N MET A 1 66.65 -31.57 -14.54
CA MET A 1 67.33 -32.29 -13.44
C MET A 1 68.05 -31.27 -12.56
N LYS A 2 67.91 -31.41 -11.24
CA LYS A 2 68.45 -30.61 -10.11
C LYS A 2 67.68 -29.36 -9.68
N ILE A 3 66.88 -29.60 -8.64
CA ILE A 3 66.46 -28.68 -7.57
C ILE A 3 67.71 -28.26 -6.78
N ILE A 4 67.80 -26.97 -6.39
CA ILE A 4 68.39 -26.57 -5.11
C ILE A 4 67.55 -25.42 -4.54
N ILE A 5 66.97 -25.70 -3.37
CA ILE A 5 66.28 -24.78 -2.46
C ILE A 5 67.36 -24.13 -1.59
N ILE A 6 67.35 -22.80 -1.45
CA ILE A 6 67.97 -22.15 -0.28
C ILE A 6 66.99 -21.10 0.25
N SER A 7 66.41 -21.47 1.39
CA SER A 7 65.63 -20.62 2.28
C SER A 7 66.58 -19.72 3.08
N THR A 8 66.36 -18.41 3.10
CA THR A 8 66.74 -17.60 4.27
C THR A 8 65.84 -16.37 4.41
N LEU A 9 65.00 -16.51 5.43
CA LEU A 9 64.21 -15.54 6.16
C LEU A 9 65.05 -14.34 6.65
N ILE A 10 64.67 -13.10 6.30
CA ILE A 10 64.86 -11.93 7.16
C ILE A 10 63.60 -11.04 7.07
N ILE A 11 62.79 -11.14 8.12
CA ILE A 11 61.71 -10.22 8.46
C ILE A 11 62.35 -9.01 9.14
N LEU A 12 62.20 -7.82 8.56
CA LEU A 12 62.34 -6.55 9.29
C LEU A 12 61.25 -5.56 8.80
N LEU A 13 60.13 -5.67 9.50
CA LEU A 13 59.24 -4.61 9.97
C LEU A 13 59.62 -3.18 9.55
N ASN A 14 58.84 -2.60 8.65
CA ASN A 14 58.52 -1.17 8.71
C ASN A 14 57.01 -1.00 8.86
N SER A 15 56.64 -0.85 10.13
CA SER A 15 55.32 -0.49 10.62
C SER A 15 54.95 0.91 10.14
N CYS A 16 54.09 1.01 9.11
CA CYS A 16 53.23 2.18 8.96
C CYS A 16 51.98 1.95 9.80
N GLN A 17 51.82 2.79 10.82
CA GLN A 17 50.71 2.80 11.76
C GLN A 17 49.47 3.38 11.09
N ASP A 18 48.50 2.54 10.73
CA ASP A 18 47.11 3.01 10.65
C ASP A 18 46.57 3.12 12.07
N LYS A 19 46.32 4.35 12.51
CA LYS A 19 45.66 4.64 13.77
C LYS A 19 44.25 4.03 13.77
N LYS A 20 44.11 2.86 14.39
CA LYS A 20 42.83 2.38 14.92
C LYS A 20 42.75 2.78 16.39
N THR A 21 42.04 3.85 16.68
CA THR A 21 41.52 4.10 18.02
C THR A 21 40.19 3.38 18.14
N PHE A 22 40.20 2.23 18.80
CA PHE A 22 39.04 1.69 19.50
C PHE A 22 39.28 1.88 20.99
N ASP A 23 38.67 2.90 21.57
CA ASP A 23 38.21 2.82 22.95
C ASP A 23 36.68 2.81 22.90
N LYS A 24 36.13 1.76 23.49
CA LYS A 24 34.73 1.38 23.46
C LYS A 24 34.04 1.91 24.71
N PRO A 25 32.89 2.59 24.62
CA PRO A 25 31.89 2.54 25.67
C PRO A 25 30.82 1.50 25.30
N ILE A 26 30.44 0.74 26.31
CA ILE A 26 29.44 -0.32 26.30
C ILE A 26 28.03 0.29 26.36
N ASN A 27 27.09 -0.37 25.65
CA ASN A 27 25.63 -0.26 25.73
C ASN A 27 25.00 1.12 25.58
N GLN A 28 24.37 1.36 24.44
CA GLN A 28 22.91 1.34 24.35
C GLN A 28 22.55 0.64 23.04
N ASN A 29 21.55 -0.26 23.06
CA ASN A 29 20.88 -0.66 21.83
C ASN A 29 20.64 0.61 21.03
N GLU A 30 21.09 0.65 19.78
CA GLU A 30 20.72 1.75 18.89
C GLU A 30 19.20 1.63 18.73
N VAL A 31 18.48 2.33 19.60
CA VAL A 31 17.06 2.58 19.44
C VAL A 31 17.03 3.43 18.20
N ILE A 32 16.84 2.78 17.05
CA ILE A 32 16.33 3.45 15.86
C ILE A 32 14.95 3.94 16.30
N THR A 33 14.90 5.17 16.81
CA THR A 33 13.65 5.89 16.91
C THR A 33 13.13 5.96 15.48
N MET A 34 12.01 5.29 15.21
CA MET A 34 11.19 5.59 14.04
C MET A 34 10.76 7.03 14.18
N ASN A 35 11.59 7.97 13.73
CA ASN A 35 11.14 9.30 13.41
C ASN A 35 10.25 9.11 12.19
N GLN A 36 8.97 8.76 12.42
CA GLN A 36 7.94 8.87 11.41
C GLN A 36 7.88 10.35 11.05
N VAL A 37 8.64 10.73 10.01
CA VAL A 37 8.31 11.92 9.24
C VAL A 37 7.00 11.54 8.57
N THR A 38 5.88 11.85 9.22
CA THR A 38 4.56 11.76 8.59
C THR A 38 4.68 12.52 7.29
N THR A 39 4.53 11.83 6.16
CA THR A 39 4.61 12.50 4.86
C THR A 39 3.48 13.52 4.84
N ASP A 40 3.82 14.76 4.48
CA ASP A 40 2.82 15.82 4.37
C ASP A 40 1.62 15.37 3.50
N TYR A 41 0.41 15.69 3.94
CA TYR A 41 -0.83 15.15 3.36
C TYR A 41 -0.99 15.54 1.89
N ASP A 42 -0.61 16.77 1.51
CA ASP A 42 -0.64 17.22 0.12
C ASP A 42 0.37 16.44 -0.74
N THR A 43 1.52 16.09 -0.15
CA THR A 43 2.52 15.25 -0.82
C THR A 43 1.97 13.85 -1.10
N LEU A 44 1.26 13.24 -0.15
CA LEU A 44 0.61 11.94 -0.35
C LEU A 44 -0.45 12.01 -1.45
N ILE A 45 -1.35 13.00 -1.39
CA ILE A 45 -2.39 13.22 -2.40
C ILE A 45 -1.77 13.36 -3.80
N ASN A 46 -0.71 14.16 -3.94
CA ASN A 46 -0.07 14.38 -5.22
C ASN A 46 0.58 13.09 -5.76
N ARG A 47 1.18 12.27 -4.89
CA ARG A 47 1.75 10.97 -5.28
C ARG A 47 0.66 10.01 -5.75
N VAL A 48 -0.49 9.95 -5.10
CA VAL A 48 -1.63 9.14 -5.55
C VAL A 48 -2.18 9.66 -6.88
N ARG A 49 -2.56 10.94 -6.95
CA ARG A 49 -3.21 11.54 -8.13
C ARG A 49 -2.38 11.46 -9.40
N PHE A 50 -1.07 11.70 -9.30
CA PHE A 50 -0.22 11.86 -10.46
C PHE A 50 0.67 10.66 -10.74
N LYS A 51 1.01 9.85 -9.73
CA LYS A 51 1.98 8.76 -9.87
C LYS A 51 1.43 7.37 -9.56
N GLY A 52 0.21 7.24 -9.04
CA GLY A 52 -0.34 5.95 -8.67
C GLY A 52 0.49 5.25 -7.60
N ASN A 53 1.08 6.03 -6.69
CA ASN A 53 2.00 5.48 -5.70
C ASN A 53 1.20 4.70 -4.64
N ILE A 54 1.43 3.38 -4.59
CA ILE A 54 0.71 2.45 -3.71
C ILE A 54 0.98 2.77 -2.24
N ASP A 55 2.24 2.99 -1.84
CA ASP A 55 2.57 3.30 -0.44
C ASP A 55 1.85 4.56 0.06
N ALA A 56 1.79 5.61 -0.76
CA ALA A 56 1.06 6.83 -0.43
C ALA A 56 -0.46 6.61 -0.41
N TYR A 57 -0.99 5.73 -1.27
CA TYR A 57 -2.39 5.35 -1.23
C TYR A 57 -2.72 4.58 0.05
N ASP A 58 -1.87 3.65 0.47
CA ASP A 58 -2.07 2.88 1.70
C ASP A 58 -1.95 3.79 2.94
N GLU A 59 -1.02 4.74 2.96
CA GLU A 59 -0.91 5.74 4.04
C GLU A 59 -2.17 6.63 4.11
N LEU A 60 -2.68 7.09 2.97
CA LEU A 60 -3.96 7.81 2.90
C LEU A 60 -5.14 6.94 3.34
N PHE A 61 -5.17 5.67 2.93
CA PHE A 61 -6.23 4.74 3.31
C PHE A 61 -6.35 4.66 4.83
N TYR A 62 -5.24 4.42 5.55
CA TYR A 62 -5.28 4.37 7.01
C TYR A 62 -5.64 5.72 7.63
N SER A 63 -5.17 6.82 7.05
CA SER A 63 -5.56 8.17 7.49
C SER A 63 -7.09 8.39 7.38
N PHE A 64 -7.74 7.84 6.35
CA PHE A 64 -9.20 7.88 6.20
C PHE A 64 -9.93 6.94 7.16
N MET A 65 -9.32 5.81 7.52
CA MET A 65 -9.93 4.91 8.51
C MET A 65 -10.07 5.57 9.89
N ASP A 66 -9.19 6.51 10.21
CA ASP A 66 -9.22 7.28 11.46
C ASP A 66 -10.20 8.48 11.42
N SER A 67 -10.77 8.82 10.26
CA SER A 67 -11.75 9.91 10.13
C SER A 67 -13.19 9.47 10.42
N ASN A 68 -14.12 10.44 10.44
CA ASN A 68 -15.54 10.11 10.51
C ASN A 68 -16.02 9.39 9.23
N GLU A 69 -17.20 8.76 9.30
CA GLU A 69 -17.73 7.93 8.21
C GLU A 69 -17.95 8.70 6.89
N ALA A 70 -18.45 9.93 6.97
CA ALA A 70 -18.68 10.74 5.78
C ALA A 70 -17.35 11.08 5.08
N GLU A 71 -16.38 11.58 5.85
CA GLU A 71 -15.03 11.89 5.33
C GLU A 71 -14.31 10.66 4.81
N ARG A 72 -14.43 9.52 5.51
CA ARG A 72 -13.81 8.25 5.13
C ARG A 72 -14.36 7.77 3.80
N THR A 73 -15.67 7.63 3.70
CA THR A 73 -16.31 7.06 2.50
C THR A 73 -16.13 7.97 1.30
N ASP A 74 -16.26 9.29 1.46
CA ASP A 74 -16.03 10.27 0.38
C ASP A 74 -14.59 10.24 -0.12
N SER A 75 -13.62 10.26 0.79
CA SER A 75 -12.20 10.26 0.44
C SER A 75 -11.79 8.95 -0.22
N LEU A 76 -12.20 7.81 0.35
CA LEU A 76 -11.95 6.49 -0.25
C LEU A 76 -12.56 6.40 -1.64
N MET A 77 -13.82 6.78 -1.83
CA MET A 77 -14.43 6.77 -3.17
C MET A 77 -13.64 7.61 -4.19
N ILE A 78 -13.09 8.77 -3.79
CA ILE A 78 -12.29 9.62 -4.69
C ILE A 78 -10.95 8.95 -5.03
N TYR A 79 -10.15 8.61 -4.02
CA TYR A 79 -8.77 8.17 -4.25
C TYR A 79 -8.69 6.73 -4.76
N SER A 80 -9.60 5.86 -4.31
CA SER A 80 -9.70 4.50 -4.84
C SER A 80 -10.11 4.52 -6.31
N LYS A 81 -11.03 5.42 -6.71
CA LYS A 81 -11.39 5.56 -8.13
C LYS A 81 -10.20 5.95 -8.99
N ILE A 82 -9.37 6.89 -8.52
CA ILE A 82 -8.16 7.30 -9.24
C ILE A 82 -7.20 6.12 -9.38
N MET A 83 -6.93 5.40 -8.30
CA MET A 83 -6.02 4.25 -8.31
C MET A 83 -6.53 3.11 -9.20
N ALA A 84 -7.82 2.82 -9.16
CA ALA A 84 -8.46 1.81 -9.97
C ALA A 84 -8.45 2.18 -11.45
N GLU A 85 -9.03 3.32 -11.83
CA GLU A 85 -9.26 3.63 -13.25
C GLU A 85 -8.00 4.12 -13.98
N LYS A 86 -7.14 4.90 -13.31
CA LYS A 86 -5.96 5.50 -13.96
C LYS A 86 -4.73 4.61 -13.87
N PHE A 87 -4.61 3.81 -12.83
CA PHE A 87 -3.42 3.01 -12.54
C PHE A 87 -3.69 1.51 -12.48
N ASP A 88 -4.92 1.06 -12.73
CA ASP A 88 -5.33 -0.35 -12.78
C ASP A 88 -4.99 -1.11 -11.50
N TYR A 89 -5.02 -0.42 -10.35
CA TYR A 89 -4.72 -1.04 -9.06
C TYR A 89 -5.94 -1.82 -8.54
N GLU A 90 -5.85 -3.14 -8.61
CA GLU A 90 -6.96 -4.07 -8.33
C GLU A 90 -7.62 -3.85 -6.95
N LYS A 91 -6.81 -3.69 -5.89
CA LYS A 91 -7.33 -3.44 -4.53
C LYS A 91 -8.27 -2.24 -4.47
N ALA A 92 -7.94 -1.17 -5.22
CA ALA A 92 -8.71 0.06 -5.19
C ALA A 92 -10.11 -0.09 -5.80
N TYR A 93 -10.34 -1.07 -6.68
CA TYR A 93 -11.69 -1.40 -7.13
C TYR A 93 -12.56 -1.91 -5.98
N ILE A 94 -11.97 -2.72 -5.09
CA ILE A 94 -12.65 -3.27 -3.91
C ILE A 94 -12.85 -2.19 -2.84
N ASP A 95 -11.84 -1.37 -2.60
CA ASP A 95 -11.93 -0.28 -1.62
C ASP A 95 -13.05 0.72 -2.01
N TYR A 96 -13.20 1.02 -3.30
CA TYR A 96 -14.29 1.87 -3.79
C TYR A 96 -15.67 1.29 -3.52
N ILE A 97 -15.92 0.03 -3.92
CA ILE A 97 -17.25 -0.57 -3.74
C ILE A 97 -17.58 -0.77 -2.26
N THR A 98 -16.57 -1.02 -1.43
CA THR A 98 -16.70 -1.08 0.03
C THR A 98 -17.15 0.25 0.59
N ALA A 99 -16.47 1.34 0.24
CA ALA A 99 -16.83 2.69 0.69
C ALA A 99 -18.23 3.10 0.20
N LEU A 100 -18.60 2.75 -1.04
CA LEU A 100 -19.93 3.02 -1.59
C LEU A 100 -21.03 2.24 -0.86
N CYS A 101 -20.78 0.97 -0.51
CA CYS A 101 -21.71 0.16 0.28
C CYS A 101 -21.86 0.73 1.69
N GLU A 102 -20.75 1.04 2.36
CA GLU A 102 -20.73 1.62 3.70
C GLU A 102 -21.53 2.94 3.74
N LYS A 103 -21.29 3.84 2.80
CA LYS A 103 -22.02 5.11 2.67
C LYS A 103 -23.54 4.92 2.53
N ASN A 104 -23.98 3.78 2.04
CA ASN A 104 -25.38 3.41 1.88
C ASN A 104 -25.88 2.43 2.95
N ASN A 105 -25.14 2.26 4.06
CA ASN A 105 -25.46 1.34 5.16
C ASN A 105 -25.63 -0.13 4.70
N ILE A 106 -24.92 -0.54 3.66
CA ILE A 106 -24.91 -1.91 3.15
C ILE A 106 -23.65 -2.59 3.68
N LYS A 107 -23.85 -3.68 4.44
CA LYS A 107 -22.74 -4.52 4.90
C LYS A 107 -22.19 -5.32 3.73
N PHE A 108 -20.95 -5.06 3.35
CA PHE A 108 -20.25 -5.83 2.33
C PHE A 108 -19.21 -6.74 2.97
N ASP A 109 -19.25 -8.02 2.61
CA ASP A 109 -18.21 -9.00 2.88
C ASP A 109 -17.49 -9.32 1.56
N PHE A 110 -16.19 -9.03 1.48
CA PHE A 110 -15.39 -9.30 0.28
C PHE A 110 -15.38 -10.80 -0.10
N SER A 111 -15.58 -11.70 0.85
CA SER A 111 -15.68 -13.13 0.60
C SER A 111 -17.05 -13.58 0.06
N ASP A 112 -18.07 -12.72 0.15
CA ASP A 112 -19.44 -13.02 -0.26
C ASP A 112 -20.13 -11.81 -0.92
N PHE A 113 -20.07 -11.74 -2.24
CA PHE A 113 -20.70 -10.68 -3.03
C PHE A 113 -22.23 -10.69 -2.97
N SER A 114 -22.86 -11.76 -2.46
CA SER A 114 -24.32 -11.79 -2.25
C SER A 114 -24.79 -10.89 -1.11
N THR A 115 -23.85 -10.39 -0.29
CA THR A 115 -24.08 -9.37 0.74
C THR A 115 -24.29 -7.97 0.17
N ILE A 116 -23.88 -7.72 -1.09
CA ILE A 116 -24.10 -6.44 -1.75
C ILE A 116 -25.57 -6.34 -2.18
N HIS A 117 -26.34 -5.47 -1.51
CA HIS A 117 -27.75 -5.23 -1.78
C HIS A 117 -27.99 -3.85 -2.40
N ILE A 118 -27.53 -3.62 -3.62
CA ILE A 118 -27.65 -2.31 -4.29
C ILE A 118 -29.11 -1.89 -4.54
N ALA A 119 -30.06 -2.84 -4.50
CA ALA A 119 -31.50 -2.56 -4.54
C ALA A 119 -31.98 -1.62 -3.41
N LEU A 120 -31.22 -1.54 -2.30
CA LEU A 120 -31.55 -0.71 -1.14
C LEU A 120 -30.98 0.72 -1.24
N MET A 121 -30.11 0.98 -2.23
CA MET A 121 -29.54 2.29 -2.46
C MET A 121 -30.55 3.23 -3.13
N ASP A 122 -30.34 4.54 -3.01
CA ASP A 122 -31.06 5.50 -3.85
C ASP A 122 -30.68 5.33 -5.33
N ASN A 123 -31.49 5.87 -6.24
CA ASN A 123 -31.30 5.68 -7.69
C ASN A 123 -29.91 6.09 -8.20
N VAL A 124 -29.32 7.15 -7.64
CA VAL A 124 -28.00 7.65 -8.06
C VAL A 124 -26.92 6.70 -7.59
N SER A 125 -26.94 6.33 -6.30
CA SER A 125 -25.97 5.41 -5.71
C SER A 125 -26.07 4.00 -6.32
N LYS A 126 -27.29 3.51 -6.56
CA LYS A 126 -27.52 2.23 -7.25
C LYS A 126 -26.88 2.23 -8.63
N LYS A 127 -27.14 3.26 -9.45
CA LYS A 127 -26.58 3.35 -10.80
C LYS A 127 -25.05 3.39 -10.75
N LEU A 128 -24.48 4.13 -9.81
CA LEU A 128 -23.04 4.19 -9.59
C LEU A 128 -22.46 2.81 -9.23
N ALA A 129 -23.14 2.05 -8.37
CA ALA A 129 -22.72 0.70 -7.99
C ALA A 129 -22.83 -0.29 -9.17
N GLU A 130 -23.90 -0.23 -9.97
CA GLU A 130 -24.06 -1.05 -11.17
C GLU A 130 -22.95 -0.81 -12.19
N ASP A 131 -22.64 0.46 -12.45
CA ASP A 131 -21.58 0.85 -13.39
C ASP A 131 -20.20 0.40 -12.86
N TRP A 132 -19.95 0.56 -11.56
CA TRP A 132 -18.70 0.15 -10.93
C TRP A 132 -18.51 -1.38 -10.96
N LEU A 133 -19.54 -2.15 -10.60
CA LEU A 133 -19.51 -3.61 -10.65
C LEU A 133 -19.31 -4.14 -12.07
N THR A 134 -19.89 -3.46 -13.06
CA THR A 134 -19.72 -3.81 -14.47
C THR A 134 -18.28 -3.56 -14.91
N ASN A 135 -17.69 -2.42 -14.53
CA ASN A 135 -16.27 -2.13 -14.76
C ASN A 135 -15.37 -3.18 -14.09
N MET A 136 -15.64 -3.56 -12.84
CA MET A 136 -14.90 -4.63 -12.14
C MET A 136 -14.94 -5.97 -12.88
N LEU A 137 -16.09 -6.33 -13.46
CA LEU A 137 -16.25 -7.54 -14.27
C LEU A 137 -15.45 -7.45 -15.58
N GLU A 138 -15.55 -6.33 -16.31
CA GLU A 138 -14.81 -6.09 -17.55
C GLU A 138 -13.29 -6.13 -17.34
N LYS A 139 -12.84 -5.58 -16.21
CA LYS A 139 -11.44 -5.57 -15.77
C LYS A 139 -10.97 -6.88 -15.16
N LYS A 140 -11.86 -7.86 -15.01
CA LYS A 140 -11.59 -9.18 -14.41
C LYS A 140 -11.13 -9.11 -12.95
N VAL A 141 -11.48 -8.03 -12.24
CA VAL A 141 -11.32 -7.91 -10.78
C VAL A 141 -12.29 -8.86 -10.06
N ILE A 142 -13.46 -9.10 -10.68
CA ILE A 142 -14.43 -10.08 -10.20
C ILE A 142 -14.84 -11.03 -11.32
N THR A 143 -15.34 -12.19 -10.92
CA THR A 143 -15.91 -13.19 -11.82
C THR A 143 -17.36 -12.87 -12.15
N GLN A 144 -17.87 -13.49 -13.23
CA GLN A 144 -19.29 -13.44 -13.58
C GLN A 144 -20.18 -13.95 -12.43
N GLN A 145 -19.75 -15.01 -11.74
CA GLN A 145 -20.48 -15.58 -10.60
C GLN A 145 -20.62 -14.58 -9.45
N GLN A 146 -19.54 -13.85 -9.12
CA GLN A 146 -19.59 -12.79 -8.11
C GLN A 146 -20.52 -11.65 -8.54
N TYR A 147 -20.42 -11.21 -9.80
CA TYR A 147 -21.28 -10.17 -10.35
C TYR A 147 -22.77 -10.54 -10.33
N ASP A 148 -23.09 -11.78 -10.66
CA ASP A 148 -24.47 -12.29 -10.69
C ASP A 148 -25.05 -12.53 -9.28
N SER A 149 -24.20 -12.66 -8.27
CA SER A 149 -24.65 -12.87 -6.88
C SER A 149 -25.15 -11.58 -6.20
N VAL A 150 -24.79 -10.41 -6.72
CA VAL A 150 -25.21 -9.09 -6.20
C VAL A 150 -26.73 -8.92 -6.30
N LYS A 151 -27.37 -8.42 -5.24
CA LYS A 151 -28.82 -8.20 -5.20
C LYS A 151 -29.17 -6.81 -5.74
N LYS A 152 -29.61 -6.77 -7.00
CA LYS A 152 -29.88 -5.56 -7.79
C LYS A 152 -31.32 -5.09 -7.71
#